data_AF-A0A9D6SQU3-F1
#
_entry.id   AF-A0A9D6SQU3-F1
#
_cell.length_a   1.000
_cell.length_b   1.000
_cell.length_c   1.000
_cell.angle_alpha   90.00
_cell.angle_beta   90.00
_cell.angle_gamma   90.00
#
_symmetry.space_group_name_H-M   'P 1'
#
loop_
_entity.id
_entity.type
_entity.pdbx_description
1 polymer ?
#
loop_
_entity_poly.entity_id
_entity_poly.type
_entity_poly.pdbx_seq_one_letter_code
_entity_poly.pdbx_strand_id
1 'polypeptide(L)'
;MVELLADRIRRYVNDAFIEPARKAGRTQVTVTSGDVHKDLRLESRMPAVCAALDAAKFQEQYRVVLRRRSGPKQSSTVTWLFSIEK
;
A
#
# COMPACT_ATOMS: atom_id res chain seq x y z
N MET A 1 -11.62 4.92 20.21
CA MET A 1 -11.46 4.20 18.92
C MET A 1 -10.01 3.78 18.79
N VAL A 2 -9.74 2.49 18.62
CA VAL A 2 -8.37 1.97 18.45
C VAL A 2 -8.02 2.06 16.97
N GLU A 3 -7.01 2.85 16.62
CA GLU A 3 -6.46 2.83 15.26
C GLU A 3 -5.71 1.52 15.06
N LEU A 4 -6.20 0.67 14.15
CA LEU A 4 -5.52 -0.57 13.83
C LEU A 4 -4.24 -0.27 13.04
N LEU A 5 -3.18 -1.04 13.29
CA LEU A 5 -1.92 -0.91 12.55
C LEU A 5 -2.13 -0.96 11.03
N ALA A 6 -3.10 -1.76 10.57
CA ALA A 6 -3.48 -1.83 9.16
C ALA A 6 -4.03 -0.51 8.63
N ASP A 7 -4.85 0.22 9.39
CA ASP A 7 -5.38 1.51 8.97
C ASP A 7 -4.27 2.57 8.89
N ARG A 8 -3.31 2.54 9.83
CA ARG A 8 -2.11 3.40 9.79
C ARG A 8 -1.25 3.14 8.55
N ILE A 9 -1.05 1.86 8.20
CA ILE A 9 -0.31 1.46 6.98
C ILE A 9 -1.05 1.96 5.73
N ARG A 10 -2.37 1.75 5.65
CA ARG A 10 -3.19 2.20 4.52
C ARG A 10 -3.09 3.71 4.31
N ARG A 11 -3.22 4.49 5.39
CA ARG A 11 -3.07 5.95 5.35
C ARG A 11 -1.69 6.36 4.86
N TYR A 12 -0.64 5.76 5.43
CA TYR A 12 0.74 6.05 4.99
C TYR A 12 0.94 5.79 3.50
N VAL A 13 0.46 4.65 3.00
CA VAL A 13 0.63 4.31 1.57
C VAL A 13 -0.15 5.26 0.67
N ASN A 14 -1.34 5.70 1.09
CA ASN A 14 -2.06 6.74 0.38
C ASN A 14 -1.24 8.04 0.30
N ASP A 15 -0.80 8.55 1.44
CA ASP A 15 -0.18 9.87 1.52
C ASP A 15 1.20 9.91 0.88
N ALA A 16 1.96 8.81 0.96
CA ALA A 16 3.32 8.71 0.42
C ALA A 16 3.38 8.29 -1.06
N PHE A 17 2.41 7.49 -1.55
CA PHE A 17 2.46 6.92 -2.90
C PHE A 17 1.26 7.33 -3.76
N ILE A 18 0.03 7.12 -3.27
CA ILE A 18 -1.19 7.33 -4.07
C ILE A 18 -1.45 8.82 -4.33
N GLU A 19 -1.44 9.66 -3.30
CA GLU A 19 -1.70 11.09 -3.41
C GLU A 19 -0.68 11.81 -4.31
N PRO A 20 0.63 11.62 -4.15
CA PRO A 20 1.62 12.24 -5.03
C PRO A 20 1.45 11.77 -6.48
N ALA A 21 1.16 10.48 -6.69
CA ALA A 21 0.90 9.95 -8.03
C ALA A 21 -0.38 10.55 -8.64
N ARG A 22 -1.45 10.70 -7.86
CA ARG A 22 -2.72 11.35 -8.28
C ARG A 22 -2.49 12.83 -8.62
N LYS A 23 -1.76 13.57 -7.78
CA LYS A 23 -1.38 14.98 -8.02
C LYS A 23 -0.50 15.14 -9.25
N ALA A 24 0.39 14.18 -9.51
CA ALA A 24 1.23 14.14 -10.70
C ALA A 24 0.48 13.66 -11.98
N GLY A 25 -0.81 13.32 -11.89
CA GLY A 25 -1.60 12.83 -13.02
C GLY A 25 -1.21 11.43 -13.50
N ARG A 26 -0.50 10.65 -12.68
CA ARG A 26 -0.15 9.26 -12.99
C ARG A 26 -1.39 8.37 -12.89
N THR A 27 -1.51 7.43 -13.79
CA THR A 27 -2.60 6.44 -13.81
C THR A 27 -2.25 5.17 -13.04
N GLN A 28 -0.97 4.98 -12.70
CA GLN A 28 -0.46 3.81 -12.02
C GLN A 28 0.62 4.19 -11.00
N VAL A 29 0.68 3.41 -9.93
CA VAL A 29 1.66 3.56 -8.86
C VAL A 29 2.08 2.19 -8.34
N THR A 30 3.39 2.02 -8.17
CA THR A 30 3.96 0.80 -7.61
C THR A 30 4.34 1.06 -6.16
N VAL A 31 3.88 0.19 -5.26
CA VAL A 31 4.19 0.23 -3.84
C VAL A 31 4.97 -1.03 -3.48
N THR A 32 6.11 -0.89 -2.81
CA THR A 32 6.94 -2.01 -2.34
C THR A 32 6.75 -2.22 -0.85
N SER A 33 6.64 -3.47 -0.40
CA SER A 33 6.52 -3.81 1.03
C SER A 33 7.73 -3.34 1.83
N GLY A 34 8.94 -3.47 1.27
CA GLY A 34 10.19 -3.05 1.90
C GLY A 34 10.22 -1.55 2.21
N ASP A 35 9.79 -0.71 1.27
CA ASP A 35 9.75 0.75 1.45
C ASP A 35 8.76 1.11 2.57
N VAL A 36 7.54 0.56 2.52
CA VAL A 36 6.52 0.79 3.55
C VAL A 36 6.97 0.32 4.92
N HIS A 37 7.58 -0.86 5.01
CA HIS A 37 8.05 -1.43 6.27
C HIS A 37 9.21 -0.61 6.87
N LYS A 38 10.15 -0.18 6.03
CA LYS A 38 11.31 0.63 6.42
C LYS A 38 10.89 2.03 6.89
N ASP A 39 10.01 2.67 6.13
CA ASP A 39 9.58 4.04 6.42
C ASP A 39 8.71 4.13 7.68
N LEU A 40 7.83 3.14 7.89
CA LEU A 40 7.02 3.05 9.10
C LEU A 40 7.79 2.51 10.32
N ARG A 41 9.06 2.14 10.15
CA ARG A 41 9.92 1.50 11.17
C ARG A 41 9.18 0.38 11.92
N LEU A 42 8.47 -0.46 11.17
CA LEU A 42 7.71 -1.56 11.76
C LEU A 42 8.69 -2.66 12.19
N GLU A 43 8.54 -3.17 13.42
CA GLU A 43 9.33 -4.31 13.90
C GLU A 43 8.56 -5.62 13.69
N SER A 44 9.01 -6.46 12.75
CA SER A 44 8.43 -7.78 12.46
C SER A 44 6.91 -7.78 12.13
N ARG A 45 6.40 -6.73 11.48
CA ARG A 45 4.97 -6.63 11.08
C ARG A 45 4.75 -6.71 9.57
N MET A 46 5.66 -7.35 8.84
CA MET A 46 5.51 -7.65 7.41
C MET A 46 4.13 -8.24 7.03
N PRO A 47 3.56 -9.22 7.78
CA PRO A 47 2.23 -9.75 7.48
C PRO A 47 1.11 -8.70 7.58
N ALA A 48 1.23 -7.72 8.47
CA ALA A 48 0.25 -6.66 8.61
C ALA A 48 0.27 -5.70 7.41
N VAL A 49 1.46 -5.44 6.84
CA VAL A 49 1.62 -4.64 5.61
C VAL A 49 0.95 -5.33 4.43
N CYS A 50 1.24 -6.63 4.23
CA CYS A 50 0.60 -7.39 3.17
C CYS A 50 -0.92 -7.42 3.34
N ALA A 51 -1.42 -7.75 4.54
CA ALA A 51 -2.86 -7.81 4.80
C ALA A 51 -3.56 -6.44 4.63
N ALA A 52 -2.88 -5.35 4.96
CA ALA A 52 -3.43 -4.00 4.78
C ALA A 52 -3.61 -3.63 3.30
N LEU A 53 -2.63 -3.98 2.46
CA LEU A 53 -2.60 -3.68 1.02
C LEU A 53 -3.38 -4.67 0.16
N ASP A 54 -3.43 -5.94 0.56
CA ASP A 54 -4.23 -6.97 -0.11
C ASP A 54 -5.74 -6.81 0.19
N ALA A 55 -6.11 -6.05 1.23
CA ALA A 55 -7.51 -5.83 1.60
C ALA A 55 -8.27 -5.01 0.54
N ALA A 56 -9.44 -5.48 0.13
CA ALA A 56 -10.37 -4.72 -0.72
C ALA A 56 -10.73 -3.35 -0.12
N LYS A 57 -10.78 -3.24 1.21
CA LYS A 57 -10.98 -1.97 1.93
C LYS A 57 -10.00 -0.88 1.48
N PHE A 58 -8.73 -1.20 1.19
CA PHE A 58 -7.78 -0.20 0.71
C PHE A 58 -8.15 0.32 -0.68
N GLN A 59 -8.55 -0.59 -1.58
CA GLN A 59 -8.98 -0.25 -2.93
C GLN A 59 -10.24 0.63 -2.93
N GLU A 60 -11.24 0.27 -2.13
CA GLU A 60 -12.48 1.04 -1.96
C GLU A 60 -12.24 2.40 -1.31
N GLN A 61 -11.45 2.44 -0.24
CA GLN A 61 -11.22 3.65 0.55
C GLN A 61 -10.45 4.73 -0.24
N TYR A 62 -9.49 4.34 -1.08
CA TYR A 62 -8.66 5.27 -1.84
C TYR A 62 -8.97 5.32 -3.33
N ARG A 63 -10.03 4.61 -3.77
CA ARG A 63 -10.44 4.49 -5.19
C ARG A 63 -9.26 4.11 -6.09
N VAL A 64 -8.57 3.05 -5.69
CA VAL A 64 -7.46 2.46 -6.44
C VAL A 64 -7.76 1.01 -6.74
N VAL A 65 -7.27 0.50 -7.87
CA VAL A 65 -7.49 -0.90 -8.27
C VAL A 65 -6.17 -1.63 -8.26
N LEU A 66 -6.07 -2.74 -7.54
CA LEU A 66 -4.88 -3.59 -7.59
C LEU A 66 -4.81 -4.28 -8.96
N ARG A 67 -3.88 -3.86 -9.81
CA ARG A 67 -3.68 -4.44 -11.15
C ARG A 67 -2.78 -5.65 -11.11
N ARG A 68 -1.72 -5.59 -10.30
CA ARG A 68 -0.72 -6.65 -10.25
C ARG A 68 -0.07 -6.70 -8.88
N ARG A 69 0.08 -7.90 -8.34
CA ARG A 69 0.93 -8.19 -7.19
C ARG A 69 2.08 -9.06 -7.69
N SER A 70 3.32 -8.64 -7.41
CA SER A 70 4.52 -9.36 -7.84
C SER A 70 5.43 -9.61 -6.65
N GLY A 71 6.05 -10.79 -6.61
CA GLY A 71 6.99 -11.19 -5.56
C GLY A 71 6.48 -12.27 -4.59
N PRO A 72 7.36 -12.77 -3.69
CA PRO A 72 7.06 -13.89 -2.79
C PRO A 72 6.03 -13.50 -1.72
N LYS A 73 5.13 -14.39 -1.30
CA LYS A 73 3.98 -14.07 -0.41
C LYS A 73 4.30 -13.19 0.82
N GLN A 74 5.47 -13.32 1.45
CA GLN A 74 5.89 -12.54 2.63
C GLN A 74 7.35 -12.09 2.53
N SER A 75 7.69 -11.34 1.50
CA SER A 75 9.04 -10.78 1.33
C SER A 75 9.02 -9.25 1.36
N SER A 76 10.17 -8.65 1.68
CA SER A 76 10.42 -7.20 1.52
C SER A 76 10.45 -6.75 0.06
N THR A 77 10.47 -7.71 -0.88
CA THR A 77 10.48 -7.48 -2.33
C THR A 77 9.09 -7.57 -2.98
N VAL A 78 8.03 -7.70 -2.18
CA VAL A 78 6.65 -7.72 -2.72
C VAL A 78 6.31 -6.33 -3.21
N THR A 79 5.77 -6.27 -4.42
CA THR A 79 5.31 -5.05 -5.06
C THR A 79 3.84 -5.17 -5.44
N TRP A 80 3.10 -4.09 -5.23
CA TRP A 80 1.72 -3.93 -5.66
C TRP A 80 1.66 -2.78 -6.67
N LEU A 81 1.19 -3.08 -7.87
CA LEU A 81 0.85 -2.10 -8.88
C LEU A 81 -0.62 -1.73 -8.73
N PHE A 82 -0.88 -0.53 -8.25
CA PHE A 82 -2.22 0.05 -8.17
C PHE A 82 -2.46 0.97 -9.36
N SER A 83 -3.67 0.88 -9.92
CA SER A 83 -4.19 1.86 -10.86
C SER A 83 -4.95 2.92 -10.08
N ILE A 84 -4.65 4.18 -10.34
CA ILE A 84 -5.39 5.31 -9.80
C ILE A 84 -6.44 5.67 -10.84
N GLU A 85 -7.70 5.46 -10.51
CA GLU A 85 -8.80 5.90 -11.37
C GLU A 85 -9.00 7.40 -11.17
N LYS A 86 -9.15 8.13 -12.29
CA LYS A 86 -9.31 9.58 -12.31
C LYS A 86 -10.63 9.97 -11.64
#